data_AF-A0A435WUB0-F1
#
_entry.id   AF-A0A435WUB0-F1
#
_cell.length_a   1.000
_cell.length_b   1.000
_cell.length_c   1.000
_cell.angle_alpha   90.00
_cell.angle_beta   90.00
_cell.angle_gamma   90.00
#
_symmetry.space_group_name_H-M   'P 1'
#
loop_
_entity.id
_entity.type
_entity.pdbx_description
1 polymer ?
#
loop_
_entity_poly.entity_id
_entity_poly.type
_entity_poly.pdbx_seq_one_letter_code
_entity_poly.pdbx_strand_id
1 'polypeptide(L)'
;MKPFLRSGSLDDVLALGENGQPVYACALQLRETLRIRQQQQAADCLAVPQPNETGTRIDWYSPFPGKVTSWLAASDAQLAQALQVLEQSLATFRDLVAKTQTNPHPSHRLFGALLARAMQIPDPNHIYLVDGKPVLTFWGFIKPPAQCQDDPL
;
A
#
# COMPACT_ATOMS: atom_id res chain seq x y z
N MET A 1 -4.34 -20.76 -0.86
CA MET A 1 -2.99 -20.16 -0.83
C MET A 1 -3.13 -18.66 -1.07
N LYS A 2 -2.34 -17.82 -0.40
CA LYS A 2 -2.29 -16.37 -0.69
C LYS A 2 -1.38 -16.16 -1.91
N PRO A 3 -1.91 -15.72 -3.07
CA PRO A 3 -1.11 -15.63 -4.29
C PRO A 3 -0.02 -14.55 -4.19
N PHE A 4 1.11 -14.84 -4.83
CA PHE A 4 2.15 -13.85 -5.11
C PHE A 4 1.63 -12.83 -6.14
N LEU A 5 1.95 -11.56 -5.94
CA LEU A 5 1.52 -10.46 -6.80
C LEU A 5 2.69 -9.87 -7.60
N ARG A 6 3.74 -9.48 -6.88
CA ARG A 6 4.89 -8.78 -7.45
C ARG A 6 6.10 -8.92 -6.55
N SER A 7 7.26 -8.81 -7.16
CA SER A 7 8.46 -8.43 -6.46
C SER A 7 9.15 -7.24 -7.11
N GLY A 8 9.97 -6.53 -6.35
CA GLY A 8 10.82 -5.47 -6.90
C GLY A 8 11.98 -5.12 -5.98
N SER A 9 13.03 -4.58 -6.59
CA SER A 9 14.18 -4.02 -5.88
C SER A 9 13.77 -2.76 -5.12
N LEU A 10 14.42 -2.52 -3.98
CA LEU A 10 14.29 -1.26 -3.25
C LEU A 10 15.17 -0.14 -3.83
N ASP A 11 16.06 -0.44 -4.78
CA ASP A 11 16.94 0.55 -5.41
C ASP A 11 16.17 1.53 -6.31
N ASP A 12 15.04 1.08 -6.87
CA ASP A 12 14.24 1.84 -7.85
C ASP A 12 13.10 2.67 -7.21
N VAL A 13 12.95 2.60 -5.89
CA VAL A 13 11.84 3.22 -5.15
C VAL A 13 12.30 3.82 -3.84
N LEU A 14 11.65 4.89 -3.40
CA LEU A 14 11.92 5.49 -2.08
C LEU A 14 10.86 5.06 -1.07
N ALA A 15 11.30 4.36 -0.03
CA ALA A 15 10.43 3.99 1.09
C ALA A 15 10.06 5.22 1.91
N LEU A 16 8.75 5.44 2.08
CA LEU A 16 8.23 6.38 3.05
C LEU A 16 8.30 5.77 4.44
N GLY A 17 8.54 6.60 5.45
CA GLY A 17 8.70 6.15 6.82
C GLY A 17 8.29 7.18 7.86
N GLU A 18 8.15 6.70 9.09
CA GLU A 18 7.98 7.50 10.31
C GLU A 18 9.11 7.15 11.27
N ASN A 19 9.75 8.16 11.87
CA ASN A 19 10.84 7.97 12.84
C ASN A 19 11.97 7.02 12.35
N GLY A 20 12.30 7.08 11.06
CA GLY A 20 13.34 6.24 10.45
C GLY A 20 12.92 4.79 10.18
N GLN A 21 11.67 4.40 10.46
CA GLN A 21 11.13 3.08 10.13
C GLN A 21 10.29 3.16 8.85
N PRO A 22 10.55 2.30 7.84
CA PRO A 22 9.75 2.31 6.62
C PRO A 22 8.36 1.74 6.88
N VAL A 23 7.36 2.28 6.18
CA VAL A 23 5.94 1.96 6.39
C VAL A 23 5.63 0.47 6.16
N TYR A 24 6.32 -0.18 5.22
CA TYR A 24 6.18 -1.62 4.97
C TYR A 24 6.62 -2.49 6.15
N ALA A 25 7.56 -2.03 7.01
CA ALA A 25 7.96 -2.79 8.20
C ALA A 25 6.84 -2.84 9.25
N CYS A 26 5.93 -1.85 9.24
CA CYS A 26 4.76 -1.81 10.11
C CYS A 26 3.51 -2.47 9.49
N ALA A 27 3.64 -3.21 8.39
CA ALA A 27 2.52 -3.77 7.63
C ALA A 27 1.55 -4.59 8.46
N LEU A 28 2.08 -5.51 9.27
CA LEU A 28 1.26 -6.39 10.09
C LEU A 28 0.41 -5.56 11.07
N GLN A 29 1.04 -4.61 11.75
CA GLN A 29 0.36 -3.76 12.73
C GLN A 29 -0.71 -2.87 12.07
N LEU A 30 -0.39 -2.23 10.94
CA LEU A 30 -1.34 -1.39 10.20
C LEU A 30 -2.57 -2.18 9.81
N ARG A 31 -2.38 -3.34 9.19
CA ARG A 31 -3.45 -4.20 8.70
C ARG A 31 -4.28 -4.80 9.84
N GLU A 32 -3.66 -5.27 10.91
CA GLU A 32 -4.40 -5.79 12.07
C GLU A 32 -5.19 -4.69 12.78
N THR A 33 -4.64 -3.47 12.87
CA THR A 33 -5.36 -2.33 13.45
C THR A 33 -6.61 -1.99 12.62
N LEU A 34 -6.50 -2.00 11.28
CA LEU A 34 -7.66 -1.82 10.39
C LEU A 34 -8.71 -2.92 10.62
N ARG A 35 -8.28 -4.18 10.72
CA ARG A 35 -9.17 -5.33 10.98
C ARG A 35 -9.90 -5.21 12.32
N ILE A 36 -9.19 -4.86 13.40
CA ILE A 36 -9.77 -4.65 14.73
C ILE A 36 -10.81 -3.51 14.70
N ARG A 37 -10.57 -2.47 13.89
CA ARG A 37 -11.52 -1.36 13.66
C ARG A 37 -12.64 -1.68 12.66
N GLN A 38 -12.83 -2.96 12.32
CA GLN A 38 -13.85 -3.46 11.38
C GLN A 38 -13.71 -2.88 9.96
N GLN A 39 -12.50 -2.48 9.56
CA GLN A 39 -12.20 -1.94 8.22
C GLN A 39 -11.57 -3.01 7.32
N GLN A 40 -12.21 -4.18 7.22
CA GLN A 40 -11.67 -5.35 6.50
C GLN A 40 -11.35 -5.03 5.04
N GLN A 41 -12.26 -4.38 4.32
CA GLN A 41 -12.05 -4.02 2.91
C GLN A 41 -10.80 -3.14 2.72
N ALA A 42 -10.58 -2.19 3.62
CA ALA A 42 -9.43 -1.31 3.57
C ALA A 42 -8.13 -2.06 3.94
N ALA A 43 -8.19 -2.98 4.90
CA ALA A 43 -7.05 -3.86 5.23
C ALA A 43 -6.67 -4.79 4.06
N ASP A 44 -7.68 -5.31 3.35
CA ASP A 44 -7.52 -6.20 2.20
C ASP A 44 -6.96 -5.47 0.97
N CYS A 45 -7.09 -4.14 0.89
CA CYS A 45 -6.44 -3.34 -0.16
C CYS A 45 -4.92 -3.26 0.00
N LEU A 46 -4.34 -3.59 1.16
CA LEU A 46 -2.89 -3.54 1.36
C LEU A 46 -2.31 -4.94 1.16
N ALA A 47 -1.41 -5.15 0.20
CA ALA A 47 -0.66 -6.41 0.09
C ALA A 47 0.19 -6.69 1.34
N VAL A 48 0.58 -7.96 1.54
CA VAL A 48 1.52 -8.38 2.59
C VAL A 48 2.94 -8.27 2.03
N PRO A 49 3.80 -7.36 2.53
CA PRO A 49 5.21 -7.34 2.19
C PRO A 49 5.97 -8.46 2.91
N GLN A 50 6.87 -9.10 2.19
CA GLN A 50 7.86 -10.05 2.69
C GLN A 50 9.24 -9.62 2.17
N PRO A 51 9.99 -8.82 2.96
CA PRO A 51 11.37 -8.51 2.63
C PRO A 51 12.22 -9.77 2.56
N ASN A 52 13.19 -9.81 1.64
CA ASN A 52 14.21 -10.84 1.64
C ASN A 52 15.21 -10.62 2.80
N GLU A 53 16.03 -11.62 3.08
CA GLU A 53 17.00 -11.60 4.19
C GLU A 53 18.01 -10.45 4.08
N THR A 54 18.35 -10.04 2.85
CA THR A 54 19.31 -8.95 2.60
C THR A 54 18.67 -7.56 2.63
N GLY A 55 17.35 -7.46 2.72
CA GLY A 55 16.60 -6.20 2.72
C GLY A 55 16.65 -5.42 1.40
N THR A 56 17.04 -6.05 0.29
CA THR A 56 17.17 -5.40 -1.04
C THR A 56 15.93 -5.57 -1.91
N ARG A 57 15.06 -6.53 -1.57
CA ARG A 57 13.87 -6.88 -2.35
C ARG A 57 12.70 -7.17 -1.43
N ILE A 58 11.49 -6.87 -1.88
CA ILE A 58 10.25 -7.22 -1.18
C ILE A 58 9.34 -8.01 -2.11
N ASP A 59 8.92 -9.19 -1.67
CA ASP A 59 7.85 -9.95 -2.28
C ASP A 59 6.50 -9.50 -1.70
N TRP A 60 5.53 -9.24 -2.57
CA TRP A 60 4.21 -8.77 -2.19
C TRP A 60 3.18 -9.85 -2.48
N TYR A 61 2.41 -10.21 -1.47
CA TYR A 61 1.38 -11.25 -1.54
C TYR A 61 -0.01 -10.67 -1.28
N SER A 62 -1.03 -11.27 -1.89
CA SER A 62 -2.40 -10.93 -1.58
C SER A 62 -2.75 -11.27 -0.12
N PRO A 63 -3.56 -10.45 0.57
CA PRO A 63 -4.09 -10.80 1.89
C PRO A 63 -4.98 -12.05 1.89
N PHE A 64 -5.60 -12.37 0.75
CA PHE A 64 -6.64 -13.39 0.57
C PHE A 64 -6.43 -14.21 -0.73
N PRO A 65 -6.97 -15.43 -0.84
CA PRO A 65 -6.86 -16.23 -2.06
C PRO A 65 -7.71 -15.65 -3.20
N GLY A 66 -7.35 -15.96 -4.45
CA GLY A 66 -8.15 -15.60 -5.63
C GLY A 66 -7.34 -15.58 -6.93
N LYS A 67 -8.03 -15.39 -8.05
CA LYS A 67 -7.39 -15.19 -9.36
C LYS A 67 -6.77 -13.80 -9.43
N VAL A 68 -5.49 -13.74 -9.79
CA VAL A 68 -4.75 -12.48 -9.95
C VAL A 68 -4.86 -11.98 -11.39
N THR A 69 -5.21 -10.71 -11.54
CA THR A 69 -5.16 -9.96 -12.79
C THR A 69 -4.39 -8.65 -12.53
N SER A 70 -3.43 -8.30 -13.38
CA SER A 70 -2.76 -6.99 -13.27
C SER A 70 -3.69 -5.86 -13.69
N TRP A 71 -3.45 -4.63 -13.20
CA TRP A 71 -4.23 -3.46 -13.62
C TRP A 71 -4.33 -3.32 -15.14
N LEU A 72 -3.22 -3.51 -15.85
CA LEU A 72 -3.14 -3.41 -17.32
C LEU A 72 -3.89 -4.52 -18.07
N ALA A 73 -4.09 -5.68 -17.43
CA ALA A 73 -4.75 -6.84 -18.04
C ALA A 73 -6.23 -6.96 -17.63
N ALA A 74 -6.73 -6.06 -16.79
CA ALA A 74 -8.11 -6.06 -16.33
C ALA A 74 -9.05 -5.54 -17.43
N SER A 75 -10.25 -6.10 -17.52
CA SER A 75 -11.29 -5.55 -18.39
C SER A 75 -11.87 -4.25 -17.82
N ASP A 76 -12.52 -3.45 -18.65
CA ASP A 76 -13.15 -2.19 -18.23
C ASP A 76 -14.15 -2.40 -17.08
N ALA A 77 -14.91 -3.50 -17.11
CA ALA A 77 -15.85 -3.85 -16.04
C ALA A 77 -15.12 -4.17 -14.71
N GLN A 78 -14.00 -4.89 -14.78
CA GLN A 78 -13.18 -5.18 -13.60
C GLN A 78 -12.54 -3.90 -13.04
N LEU A 79 -12.05 -3.02 -13.91
CA LEU A 79 -11.48 -1.72 -13.54
C LEU A 79 -12.51 -0.82 -12.86
N ALA A 80 -13.72 -0.71 -13.44
CA ALA A 80 -14.79 0.09 -12.87
C ALA A 80 -15.18 -0.38 -11.46
N GLN A 81 -15.34 -1.69 -11.25
CA GLN A 81 -15.62 -2.25 -9.93
C GLN A 81 -14.46 -2.04 -8.95
N ALA A 82 -13.22 -2.27 -9.41
CA ALA A 82 -12.04 -2.09 -8.57
C ALA A 82 -11.84 -0.64 -8.13
N LEU A 83 -12.11 0.33 -9.01
CA LEU A 83 -12.05 1.76 -8.69
C LEU A 83 -13.04 2.13 -7.58
N GLN A 84 -14.29 1.66 -7.65
CA GLN A 84 -15.27 1.91 -6.59
C GLN A 84 -14.81 1.37 -5.23
N VAL A 85 -14.26 0.15 -5.20
CA VAL A 85 -13.74 -0.46 -3.96
C VAL A 85 -12.52 0.28 -3.44
N LEU A 86 -11.63 0.71 -4.34
CA LEU A 86 -10.43 1.47 -4.00
C LEU A 86 -10.77 2.85 -3.43
N GLU A 87 -11.69 3.58 -4.07
CA GLU A 87 -12.17 4.88 -3.61
C GLU A 87 -12.76 4.80 -2.20
N GLN A 88 -13.60 3.81 -1.95
CA GLN A 88 -14.18 3.57 -0.63
C GLN A 88 -13.10 3.29 0.43
N SER A 89 -12.09 2.52 0.08
CA SER A 89 -10.99 2.17 0.99
C SER A 89 -10.08 3.37 1.28
N LEU A 90 -9.79 4.19 0.26
CA LEU A 90 -9.05 5.44 0.42
C LEU A 90 -9.82 6.48 1.22
N ALA A 91 -11.16 6.51 1.12
CA ALA A 91 -12.00 7.35 1.97
C ALA A 91 -11.91 6.90 3.44
N THR A 92 -12.02 5.59 3.70
CA THR A 92 -11.81 5.04 5.05
C THR A 92 -10.44 5.40 5.62
N PHE A 93 -9.37 5.30 4.82
CA PHE A 93 -8.04 5.71 5.27
C PHE A 93 -7.98 7.20 5.62
N ARG A 94 -8.50 8.08 4.78
CA ARG A 94 -8.56 9.53 5.06
C ARG A 94 -9.30 9.84 6.36
N ASP A 95 -10.44 9.21 6.59
CA ASP A 95 -11.22 9.39 7.81
C ASP A 95 -10.46 8.94 9.06
N LEU A 96 -9.78 7.79 8.99
CA LEU A 96 -8.98 7.28 10.10
C LEU A 96 -7.77 8.18 10.38
N VAL A 97 -7.09 8.67 9.34
CA VAL A 97 -6.00 9.63 9.46
C VAL A 97 -6.51 10.90 10.16
N ALA A 98 -7.60 11.51 9.69
CA ALA A 98 -8.17 12.70 10.30
C ALA A 98 -8.51 12.52 11.79
N LYS A 99 -9.13 11.39 12.16
CA LYS A 99 -9.48 11.05 13.56
C LYS A 99 -8.26 10.88 14.47
N THR A 100 -7.10 10.58 13.91
CA THR A 100 -5.88 10.35 14.70
C THR A 100 -5.08 11.62 14.93
N GLN A 101 -5.17 12.64 14.07
CA GLN A 101 -4.34 13.85 14.14
C GLN A 101 -4.54 14.63 15.45
N THR A 102 -5.77 14.70 15.95
CA THR A 102 -6.12 15.41 17.19
C THR A 102 -6.10 14.51 18.44
N ASN A 103 -5.69 13.24 18.29
CA ASN A 103 -5.74 12.29 19.39
C ASN A 103 -4.59 12.54 20.39
N PRO A 104 -4.86 12.57 21.72
CA PRO A 104 -3.82 12.82 22.72
C PRO A 104 -2.80 11.67 22.82
N HIS A 105 -3.17 10.44 22.44
CA HIS A 105 -2.29 9.28 22.54
C HIS A 105 -1.28 9.23 21.38
N PRO A 106 0.04 9.23 21.66
CA PRO A 106 1.09 9.21 20.62
C PRO A 106 1.00 8.02 19.66
N SER A 107 0.63 6.84 20.15
CA SER A 107 0.47 5.63 19.33
C SER A 107 -0.64 5.78 18.28
N HIS A 108 -1.72 6.49 18.60
CA HIS A 108 -2.79 6.76 17.66
C HIS A 108 -2.34 7.73 16.57
N ARG A 109 -1.61 8.78 16.93
CA ARG A 109 -1.03 9.73 15.95
C ARG A 109 -0.04 9.03 15.01
N LEU A 110 0.83 8.18 15.56
CA LEU A 110 1.77 7.39 14.77
C LEU A 110 1.04 6.46 13.78
N PHE A 111 0.00 5.75 14.23
CA PHE A 111 -0.84 4.95 13.34
C PHE A 111 -1.41 5.77 12.19
N GLY A 112 -1.92 6.97 12.48
CA GLY A 112 -2.39 7.92 11.47
C GLY A 112 -1.32 8.30 10.45
N ALA A 113 -0.14 8.68 10.93
CA ALA A 113 0.96 9.13 10.09
C ALA A 113 1.52 8.00 9.21
N LEU A 114 1.57 6.77 9.72
CA LEU A 114 1.92 5.57 8.94
C LEU A 114 0.84 5.24 7.90
N LEU A 115 -0.45 5.28 8.29
CA LEU A 115 -1.56 4.99 7.39
C LEU A 115 -1.62 5.99 6.23
N ALA A 116 -1.40 7.28 6.50
CA ALA A 116 -1.35 8.32 5.48
C ALA A 116 -0.26 8.04 4.42
N ARG A 117 0.90 7.53 4.85
CA ARG A 117 1.98 7.14 3.92
C ARG A 117 1.67 5.86 3.16
N ALA A 118 1.01 4.90 3.80
CA ALA A 118 0.57 3.66 3.14
C ALA A 118 -0.42 3.91 1.99
N MET A 119 -1.01 5.11 1.90
CA MET A 119 -1.86 5.48 0.76
C MET A 119 -1.06 5.76 -0.53
N GLN A 120 0.25 5.97 -0.44
CA GLN A 120 1.10 6.28 -1.59
C GLN A 120 1.60 4.99 -2.26
N ILE A 121 1.53 4.97 -3.58
CA ILE A 121 2.14 3.96 -4.44
C ILE A 121 2.95 4.65 -5.55
N PRO A 122 3.97 4.00 -6.14
CA PRO A 122 4.78 4.62 -7.19
C PRO A 122 3.99 4.97 -8.46
N ASP A 123 3.08 4.09 -8.90
CA ASP A 123 2.19 4.28 -10.05
C ASP A 123 1.09 3.18 -10.11
N PRO A 124 0.08 3.31 -10.99
CA PRO A 124 -1.02 2.33 -11.09
C PRO A 124 -0.63 0.89 -11.43
N ASN A 125 0.58 0.62 -11.97
CA ASN A 125 1.02 -0.76 -12.26
C ASN A 125 1.29 -1.57 -10.98
N HIS A 126 1.25 -0.91 -9.83
CA HIS A 126 1.37 -1.51 -8.51
C HIS A 126 0.01 -1.95 -7.94
N ILE A 127 -1.07 -1.82 -8.69
CA ILE A 127 -2.40 -2.31 -8.34
C ILE A 127 -2.66 -3.65 -9.04
N TYR A 128 -3.11 -4.63 -8.27
CA TYR A 128 -3.55 -5.93 -8.76
C TYR A 128 -5.01 -6.16 -8.39
N LEU A 129 -5.74 -6.89 -9.21
CA LEU A 129 -7.09 -7.35 -8.89
C LEU A 129 -6.99 -8.82 -8.47
N VAL A 130 -7.48 -9.14 -7.27
CA VAL A 130 -7.59 -10.51 -6.78
C VAL A 130 -9.07 -10.82 -6.62
N ASP A 131 -9.60 -11.70 -7.47
CA ASP A 131 -11.05 -11.92 -7.63
C ASP A 131 -11.84 -10.59 -7.78
N GLY A 132 -11.29 -9.67 -8.59
CA GLY A 132 -11.90 -8.36 -8.87
C GLY A 132 -11.68 -7.29 -7.78
N LYS A 133 -11.12 -7.64 -6.62
CA LYS A 133 -10.83 -6.68 -5.54
C LYS A 133 -9.43 -6.09 -5.69
N PRO A 134 -9.26 -4.76 -5.55
CA PRO A 134 -7.95 -4.12 -5.67
C PRO A 134 -7.05 -4.49 -4.48
N VAL A 135 -5.79 -4.78 -4.77
CA VAL A 135 -4.72 -5.01 -3.81
C VAL A 135 -3.50 -4.22 -4.26
N LEU A 136 -3.09 -3.27 -3.44
CA LEU A 136 -1.94 -2.40 -3.65
C LEU A 136 -0.66 -3.13 -3.26
N THR A 137 0.34 -3.10 -4.11
CA THR A 137 1.74 -3.48 -3.84
C THR A 137 2.59 -2.21 -3.75
N PHE A 138 3.77 -2.27 -3.14
CA PHE A 138 4.64 -1.09 -2.96
C PHE A 138 3.92 0.11 -2.35
N TRP A 139 2.91 -0.14 -1.51
CA TRP A 139 2.32 0.92 -0.72
C TRP A 139 3.33 1.46 0.30
N GLY A 140 3.29 2.76 0.56
CA GLY A 140 4.35 3.43 1.32
C GLY A 140 5.63 3.65 0.54
N PHE A 141 5.60 3.61 -0.80
CA PHE A 141 6.73 3.96 -1.66
C PHE A 141 6.35 5.02 -2.69
N ILE A 142 7.34 5.82 -3.09
CA ILE A 142 7.23 6.76 -4.21
C ILE A 142 8.35 6.50 -5.21
N LYS A 143 8.18 6.97 -6.45
CA LYS A 143 9.30 7.02 -7.39
C LYS A 143 10.38 7.94 -6.83
N PRO A 144 11.67 7.62 -7.02
CA PRO A 144 12.73 8.58 -6.77
C PRO A 144 12.39 9.85 -7.54
N PRO A 145 12.58 11.05 -6.96
CA PRO A 145 12.58 12.24 -7.78
C PRO A 145 13.59 11.95 -8.90
N ALA A 146 13.16 12.09 -10.16
CA ALA A 146 14.11 12.06 -11.25
C ALA A 146 15.26 12.98 -10.82
N GLN A 147 16.50 12.49 -10.87
CA GLN A 147 17.62 13.41 -10.81
C GLN A 147 17.36 14.37 -11.96
N CYS A 148 16.83 15.57 -11.65
CA CYS A 148 16.88 16.68 -12.57
C CYS A 148 18.37 16.88 -12.79
N GLN A 149 18.91 16.23 -13.82
CA GLN A 149 20.05 16.76 -14.54
C GLN A 149 19.52 18.05 -15.17
N ASP A 150 19.50 19.10 -14.35
CA ASP A 150 19.85 20.42 -14.85
C ASP A 150 21.29 20.27 -15.34
N ASP A 151 21.43 20.00 -16.64
CA ASP A 151 22.68 20.24 -17.36
C ASP A 151 22.67 21.75 -17.67
N PRO A 152 23.48 22.58 -16.99
CA PRO A 152 23.66 23.95 -17.42
C PRO A 152 24.50 23.95 -18.70
N LEU A 153 23.87 24.31 -19.82
CA LEU A 153 24.59 24.87 -20.98
C LEU A 153 24.67 26.39 -20.82
#